data_AF-A0A2D5YW51-F1
#
_entry.id   AF-A0A2D5YW51-F1
#
_cell.length_a   1.000
_cell.length_b   1.000
_cell.length_c   1.000
_cell.angle_alpha   90.00
_cell.angle_beta   90.00
_cell.angle_gamma   90.00
#
_symmetry.space_group_name_H-M   'P 1'
#
loop_
_entity.id
_entity.type
_entity.pdbx_description
1 polymer ?
#
loop_
_entity_poly.entity_id
_entity_poly.type
_entity_poly.pdbx_seq_one_letter_code
_entity_poly.pdbx_strand_id
1 'polypeptide(L)'
;MKHRIIEPAAAMIGLIAALTVVGWSASPAHAQRVINFPPPQSKPPPPAKAPPRTRASGEETSVLPDFGPTMRKTQDRRPPPPTNLTIMYKVQYGQKLKYVYPDGRQQVFEQWQSYKDDGYQLIRATNERLKDGNNYQYAVKPLSSPGFDPVDIPLLYMTGDYAFALSESEVENLRKFILDGGTIIFNAARGRDEFSLSVVREMKKVFPQKDFMKLPLDHPIYNARYRIKQVLVLVNGVQFTRAPEIYSLDVGTRSAAILIPGGMGAAWSNDKYHPAGKHIVGESAVRLGVNLVSYVLGITEYGRFMAQEFPVYTGASRDGDVVRFAQVRYAGSWDVNPVLQNAVMQGLKDNTGIDVDYAPHVIALDDEAIGDYPLIFITGHYDFEWTDKQITGLRDYLNKGGTLVASAAAGLKPFDEAFQRELKRVFSDQDLIELPPSHPLFAAGWNRIGRVEYTSPALRDDPTLQFPEFYGLFIDDRLAVIYTPFDLFSAVNRESNAYAKGVTSDDALRVALNIVVHALSH
;
A
#
# COMPACT_ATOMS: atom_id res chain seq x y z
N MET A 1 -87.55 -14.79 36.68
CA MET A 1 -86.49 -15.40 35.83
C MET A 1 -85.20 -15.33 36.63
N LYS A 2 -84.88 -16.37 37.43
CA LYS A 2 -84.16 -17.62 37.09
C LYS A 2 -82.71 -17.30 36.65
N HIS A 3 -81.64 -17.76 37.30
CA HIS A 3 -81.45 -18.52 38.53
C HIS A 3 -80.07 -18.16 39.11
N ARG A 4 -80.01 -18.04 40.44
CA ARG A 4 -78.82 -17.84 41.30
C ARG A 4 -77.74 -18.90 41.06
N ILE A 5 -76.48 -18.50 41.24
CA ILE A 5 -75.40 -19.42 41.66
C ILE A 5 -74.64 -18.76 42.82
N ILE A 6 -74.43 -19.57 43.85
CA ILE A 6 -73.68 -19.33 45.08
C ILE A 6 -72.32 -20.04 44.88
N GLU A 7 -71.23 -19.27 44.88
CA GLU A 7 -70.00 -19.33 45.73
C GLU A 7 -69.57 -20.64 46.45
N PRO A 8 -68.36 -20.75 47.07
CA PRO A 8 -67.18 -19.84 47.11
C PRO A 8 -65.78 -20.55 47.14
N ALA A 9 -64.76 -19.70 47.33
CA ALA A 9 -63.55 -19.86 48.18
C ALA A 9 -62.32 -20.67 47.70
N ALA A 10 -61.18 -20.06 48.00
CA ALA A 10 -59.83 -20.34 47.55
C ALA A 10 -59.00 -21.16 48.56
N ALA A 11 -57.96 -21.84 48.05
CA ALA A 11 -56.69 -22.01 48.73
C ALA A 11 -55.57 -22.29 47.70
N MET A 12 -54.43 -21.66 47.91
CA MET A 12 -53.24 -21.65 47.06
C MET A 12 -52.15 -22.50 47.71
N ILE A 13 -51.42 -23.33 46.93
CA ILE A 13 -49.96 -23.61 46.99
C ILE A 13 -49.61 -24.80 46.04
N GLY A 14 -48.75 -24.49 45.06
CA GLY A 14 -47.61 -25.28 44.54
C GLY A 14 -47.78 -26.71 43.98
N LEU A 15 -47.53 -26.88 42.67
CA LEU A 15 -46.68 -27.97 42.16
C LEU A 15 -46.09 -27.66 40.76
N ILE A 16 -44.83 -28.06 40.59
CA ILE A 16 -43.95 -27.98 39.43
C ILE A 16 -44.42 -28.92 38.30
N ALA A 17 -44.38 -28.48 37.05
CA ALA A 17 -44.42 -29.35 35.88
C ALA A 17 -43.40 -28.89 34.82
N ALA A 18 -42.53 -29.81 34.44
CA ALA A 18 -41.45 -29.64 33.47
C ALA A 18 -41.99 -29.47 32.04
N LEU A 19 -41.48 -28.47 31.33
CA LEU A 19 -41.71 -28.28 29.89
C LEU A 19 -40.39 -28.54 29.16
N THR A 20 -40.36 -29.65 28.44
CA THR A 20 -39.32 -30.03 27.48
C THR A 20 -39.22 -28.98 26.38
N VAL A 21 -38.10 -28.25 26.35
CA VAL A 21 -37.72 -27.41 25.21
C VAL A 21 -37.25 -28.34 24.09
N VAL A 22 -38.10 -28.51 23.08
CA VAL A 22 -37.68 -29.07 21.79
C VAL A 22 -36.69 -28.09 21.18
N GLY A 23 -35.41 -28.44 21.21
CA GLY A 23 -34.36 -27.69 20.56
C GLY A 23 -34.61 -27.67 19.05
N TRP A 24 -34.88 -26.48 18.51
CA TRP A 24 -34.72 -26.23 17.08
C TRP A 24 -33.23 -26.36 16.76
N SER A 25 -32.84 -27.50 16.18
CA SER A 25 -31.58 -27.61 15.46
C SER A 25 -31.66 -26.67 14.26
N ALA A 26 -30.94 -25.55 14.32
CA ALA A 26 -30.69 -24.74 13.15
C ALA A 26 -29.97 -25.61 12.11
N SER A 27 -30.57 -25.77 10.93
CA SER A 27 -29.95 -26.45 9.80
C SER A 27 -28.58 -25.84 9.49
N PRO A 28 -27.54 -26.63 9.17
CA PRO A 28 -26.18 -26.12 8.92
C PRO A 28 -26.03 -25.29 7.63
N ALA A 29 -27.09 -25.14 6.83
CA ALA A 29 -27.06 -24.50 5.51
C ALA A 29 -26.80 -22.97 5.53
N HIS A 30 -26.63 -22.35 6.71
CA HIS A 30 -26.49 -20.91 6.87
C HIS A 30 -25.21 -20.46 7.58
N ALA A 31 -24.28 -21.38 7.87
CA ALA A 31 -23.00 -21.03 8.46
C ALA A 31 -22.04 -20.51 7.38
N GLN A 32 -21.35 -19.40 7.67
CA GLN A 32 -20.27 -18.89 6.83
C GLN A 32 -19.17 -19.97 6.72
N ARG A 33 -18.68 -20.23 5.50
CA ARG A 33 -17.63 -21.24 5.30
C ARG A 33 -16.33 -20.76 5.94
N VAL A 34 -15.66 -21.66 6.66
CA VAL A 34 -14.28 -21.44 7.13
C VAL A 34 -13.37 -21.50 5.92
N ILE A 35 -12.57 -20.46 5.71
CA ILE A 35 -11.65 -20.37 4.58
C ILE A 35 -10.25 -20.77 5.03
N ASN A 36 -9.63 -21.65 4.26
CA ASN A 36 -8.22 -21.95 4.35
C ASN A 36 -7.47 -20.89 3.55
N PHE A 37 -6.71 -20.06 4.25
CA PHE A 37 -5.77 -19.17 3.57
C PHE A 37 -4.64 -20.02 2.99
N PRO A 38 -4.13 -19.66 1.80
CA PRO A 38 -2.82 -20.11 1.39
C PRO A 38 -1.85 -19.90 2.55
N PRO A 39 -0.93 -20.85 2.84
CA PRO A 39 0.08 -20.63 3.85
C PRO A 39 0.74 -19.27 3.57
N PRO A 40 1.01 -18.44 4.62
CA PRO A 40 1.71 -17.18 4.40
C PRO A 40 2.94 -17.51 3.57
N GLN A 41 3.00 -16.94 2.35
CA GLN A 41 3.92 -17.35 1.29
C GLN A 41 5.37 -16.89 1.57
N SER A 42 5.69 -16.77 2.86
CA SER A 42 6.42 -15.69 3.45
C SER A 42 6.94 -16.18 4.80
N LYS A 43 8.26 -16.32 4.94
CA LYS A 43 8.85 -16.47 6.28
C LYS A 43 8.54 -15.16 7.03
N PRO A 44 8.21 -15.20 8.34
CA PRO A 44 8.07 -13.98 9.12
C PRO A 44 9.31 -13.11 8.91
N PRO A 45 9.17 -11.77 8.75
CA PRO A 45 10.33 -10.90 8.65
C PRO A 45 11.27 -11.20 9.82
N PRO A 46 12.59 -11.27 9.58
CA PRO A 46 13.53 -11.50 10.68
C PRO A 46 13.26 -10.46 11.77
N PRO A 47 13.18 -10.87 13.05
CA PRO A 47 12.89 -9.93 14.12
C PRO A 47 13.91 -8.79 14.06
N ALA A 48 13.43 -7.55 14.21
CA ALA A 48 14.29 -6.39 14.32
C ALA A 48 15.40 -6.71 15.33
N LYS A 49 16.68 -6.51 14.93
CA LYS A 49 17.83 -6.82 15.79
C LYS A 49 17.59 -6.16 17.14
N ALA A 50 17.57 -6.97 18.19
CA ALA A 50 17.31 -6.45 19.53
C ALA A 50 18.35 -5.34 19.83
N PRO A 51 17.92 -4.17 20.34
CA PRO A 51 18.86 -3.13 20.71
C PRO A 51 19.85 -3.70 21.74
N PRO A 52 21.13 -3.28 21.71
CA PRO A 52 22.14 -3.80 22.62
C PRO A 52 21.66 -3.62 24.06
N ARG A 53 21.48 -4.75 24.77
CA ARG A 53 21.08 -4.75 26.17
C ARG A 53 22.14 -4.04 27.00
N THR A 54 21.84 -2.83 27.45
CA THR A 54 22.58 -2.20 28.55
C THR A 54 22.21 -2.96 29.83
N ARG A 55 23.05 -3.92 30.23
CA ARG A 55 22.99 -4.50 31.57
C ARG A 55 23.50 -3.44 32.55
N ALA A 56 22.60 -2.61 33.07
CA ALA A 56 22.87 -1.88 34.30
C ALA A 56 22.85 -2.90 35.44
N SER A 57 24.02 -3.36 35.86
CA SER A 57 24.18 -4.13 37.09
C SER A 57 23.95 -3.18 38.26
N GLY A 58 22.74 -3.17 38.81
CA GLY A 58 22.47 -2.52 40.09
C GLY A 58 22.88 -3.48 41.20
N GLU A 59 24.10 -3.35 41.72
CA GLU A 59 24.43 -3.94 43.01
C GLU A 59 23.62 -3.21 44.09
N GLU A 60 22.65 -3.89 44.70
CA GLU A 60 22.03 -3.42 45.94
C GLU A 60 23.08 -3.48 47.06
N THR A 61 23.73 -2.35 47.33
CA THR A 61 24.51 -2.14 48.55
C THR A 61 23.60 -1.62 49.65
N SER A 62 22.73 -2.50 50.16
CA SER A 62 22.07 -2.28 51.44
C SER A 62 22.29 -3.49 52.33
N VAL A 63 23.37 -3.40 53.12
CA VAL A 63 23.66 -4.30 54.23
C VAL A 63 22.73 -3.93 55.38
N LEU A 64 21.47 -4.38 55.36
CA LEU A 64 20.59 -4.46 56.55
C LEU A 64 19.38 -5.35 56.19
N PRO A 65 19.09 -6.44 56.94
CA PRO A 65 17.92 -7.27 56.69
C PRO A 65 16.67 -6.59 57.27
N ASP A 66 15.83 -6.04 56.40
CA ASP A 66 14.57 -5.42 56.78
C ASP A 66 13.49 -6.51 56.99
N PHE A 67 13.16 -6.80 58.25
CA PHE A 67 12.09 -7.72 58.62
C PHE A 67 10.76 -6.96 58.72
N GLY A 68 10.08 -6.81 57.58
CA GLY A 68 8.72 -6.26 57.51
C GLY A 68 8.00 -6.73 56.24
N PRO A 69 6.65 -6.81 56.23
CA PRO A 69 5.90 -7.22 55.05
C PRO A 69 6.21 -6.28 53.88
N THR A 70 6.72 -6.84 52.79
CA THR A 70 7.22 -6.11 51.62
C THR A 70 6.15 -5.19 51.05
N MET A 71 6.21 -3.91 51.38
CA MET A 71 5.48 -2.87 50.65
C MET A 71 6.03 -2.82 49.22
N ARG A 72 5.16 -3.07 48.24
CA ARG A 72 5.47 -2.93 46.82
C ARG A 72 5.78 -1.45 46.55
N LYS A 73 7.05 -1.05 46.62
CA LYS A 73 7.49 0.28 46.20
C LYS A 73 7.13 0.43 44.74
N THR A 74 6.21 1.35 44.43
CA THR A 74 5.94 1.80 43.08
C THR A 74 7.20 2.51 42.60
N GLN A 75 8.08 1.79 41.91
CA GLN A 75 9.19 2.42 41.19
C GLN A 75 8.60 3.15 40.00
N ASP A 76 8.80 4.47 39.94
CA ASP A 76 8.74 5.21 38.68
C ASP A 76 9.80 4.61 37.76
N ARG A 77 9.36 3.69 36.89
CA ARG A 77 10.20 3.20 35.81
C ARG A 77 10.42 4.38 34.89
N ARG A 78 11.66 4.87 34.84
CA ARG A 78 12.07 5.79 33.77
C ARG A 78 11.63 5.15 32.45
N PRO A 79 10.99 5.90 31.55
CA PRO A 79 10.66 5.36 30.24
C PRO A 79 11.94 4.76 29.64
N PRO A 80 11.84 3.60 28.95
CA PRO A 80 13.00 2.99 28.33
C PRO A 80 13.74 4.05 27.49
N PRO A 81 15.07 4.05 27.50
CA PRO A 81 15.82 5.00 26.69
C PRO A 81 15.35 4.90 25.23
N PRO A 82 15.26 6.02 24.50
CA PRO A 82 14.81 6.01 23.11
C PRO A 82 15.61 4.99 22.31
N THR A 83 14.93 4.15 21.53
CA THR A 83 15.61 3.22 20.63
C THR A 83 16.30 4.05 19.54
N ASN A 84 17.62 4.03 19.50
CA ASN A 84 18.39 4.66 18.43
C ASN A 84 18.27 3.80 17.18
N LEU A 85 17.63 4.32 16.13
CA LEU A 85 17.41 3.61 14.88
C LEU A 85 17.94 4.46 13.73
N THR A 86 19.00 3.99 13.07
CA THR A 86 19.49 4.66 11.84
C THR A 86 18.55 4.32 10.70
N ILE A 87 17.65 5.24 10.36
CA ILE A 87 16.62 4.97 9.36
C ILE A 87 16.99 5.49 7.97
N MET A 88 17.95 6.41 7.89
CA MET A 88 18.28 7.11 6.65
C MET A 88 19.79 7.16 6.38
N TYR A 89 20.20 6.78 5.17
CA TYR A 89 21.51 7.11 4.64
C TYR A 89 21.45 8.19 3.57
N LYS A 90 22.19 9.28 3.76
CA LYS A 90 22.52 10.19 2.69
C LYS A 90 23.63 9.58 1.83
N VAL A 91 23.33 9.31 0.57
CA VAL A 91 24.26 8.58 -0.31
C VAL A 91 25.29 9.50 -0.94
N GLN A 92 26.55 9.06 -0.94
CA GLN A 92 27.62 9.73 -1.68
C GLN A 92 27.67 9.17 -3.10
N TYR A 93 27.66 10.05 -4.09
CA TYR A 93 27.68 9.71 -5.51
C TYR A 93 28.34 10.82 -6.32
N GLY A 94 28.63 10.53 -7.59
CA GLY A 94 29.14 11.53 -8.54
C GLY A 94 30.59 11.92 -8.27
N GLN A 95 30.97 13.10 -8.76
CA GLN A 95 32.36 13.57 -8.76
C GLN A 95 32.53 14.90 -8.03
N LYS A 96 33.79 15.29 -7.80
CA LYS A 96 34.12 16.64 -7.35
C LYS A 96 33.95 17.61 -8.52
N LEU A 97 33.07 18.58 -8.36
CA LEU A 97 32.82 19.62 -9.35
C LEU A 97 33.65 20.85 -9.01
N LYS A 98 34.10 21.54 -10.05
CA LYS A 98 34.85 22.78 -9.95
C LYS A 98 34.07 23.89 -10.63
N TYR A 99 33.70 24.90 -9.87
CA TYR A 99 33.10 26.13 -10.39
C TYR A 99 34.14 27.25 -10.37
N VAL A 100 34.23 27.99 -11.48
CA VAL A 100 35.08 29.17 -11.60
C VAL A 100 34.17 30.38 -11.67
N TYR A 101 34.27 31.26 -10.67
CA TYR A 101 33.53 32.51 -10.62
C TYR A 101 34.03 33.48 -11.69
N PRO A 102 33.22 34.48 -12.10
CA PRO A 102 33.65 35.52 -13.04
C PRO A 102 34.90 36.30 -12.60
N ASP A 103 35.17 36.36 -11.30
CA ASP A 103 36.35 36.98 -10.69
C ASP A 103 37.59 36.05 -10.62
N GLY A 104 37.51 34.86 -11.20
CA GLY A 104 38.59 33.87 -11.23
C GLY A 104 38.70 32.98 -9.99
N ARG A 105 37.92 33.22 -8.93
CA ARG A 105 37.89 32.32 -7.76
C ARG A 105 37.41 30.94 -8.15
N GLN A 106 38.00 29.91 -7.56
CA GLN A 106 37.65 28.51 -7.82
C GLN A 106 37.02 27.91 -6.57
N GLN A 107 35.84 27.31 -6.72
CA GLN A 107 35.20 26.52 -5.67
C GLN A 107 35.12 25.07 -6.12
N VAL A 108 35.68 24.18 -5.30
CA VAL A 108 35.54 22.74 -5.48
C VAL A 108 34.53 22.23 -4.46
N PHE A 109 33.54 21.48 -4.91
CA PHE A 109 32.52 20.89 -4.04
C PHE A 109 32.15 19.49 -4.52
N GLU A 110 31.68 18.66 -3.59
CA GLU A 110 31.22 17.31 -3.90
C GLU A 110 29.77 17.35 -4.41
N GLN A 111 29.51 16.71 -5.55
CA GLN A 111 28.22 16.79 -6.22
C GLN A 111 27.04 16.32 -5.35
N TRP A 112 27.24 15.30 -4.52
CA TRP A 112 26.23 14.74 -3.61
C TRP A 112 25.91 15.64 -2.40
N GLN A 113 26.70 16.69 -2.18
CA GLN A 113 26.67 17.51 -0.98
C GLN A 113 26.24 18.95 -1.29
N SER A 114 25.18 19.13 -2.09
CA SER A 114 24.60 20.45 -2.38
C SER A 114 24.28 21.27 -1.12
N TYR A 115 23.80 20.58 -0.08
CA TYR A 115 23.65 21.08 1.28
C TYR A 115 24.23 20.05 2.24
N LYS A 116 25.03 20.47 3.23
CA LYS A 116 25.71 19.53 4.13
C LYS A 116 24.76 18.91 5.16
N ASP A 117 23.90 19.74 5.75
CA ASP A 117 23.12 19.38 6.95
C ASP A 117 21.63 19.09 6.68
N ASP A 118 21.19 19.09 5.42
CA ASP A 118 19.79 18.87 5.05
C ASP A 118 19.20 17.56 5.60
N GLY A 119 19.91 16.44 5.44
CA GLY A 119 19.47 15.15 5.95
C GLY A 119 19.42 15.12 7.48
N TYR A 120 20.40 15.73 8.16
CA TYR A 120 20.44 15.81 9.61
C TYR A 120 19.22 16.54 10.16
N GLN A 121 18.97 17.73 9.63
CA GLN A 121 17.89 18.59 10.08
C GLN A 121 16.51 18.03 9.73
N LEU A 122 16.36 17.31 8.61
CA LEU A 122 15.13 16.57 8.29
C LEU A 122 14.82 15.51 9.36
N ILE A 123 15.81 14.70 9.75
CA ILE A 123 15.61 13.67 10.78
C ILE A 123 15.41 14.28 12.16
N ARG A 124 16.11 15.36 12.48
CA ARG A 124 15.87 16.15 13.69
C ARG A 124 14.43 16.65 13.74
N ALA A 125 13.95 17.30 12.67
CA ALA A 125 12.56 17.76 12.59
C ALA A 125 11.57 16.59 12.68
N THR A 126 11.90 15.44 12.10
CA THR A 126 11.06 14.23 12.21
C THR A 126 10.92 13.78 13.67
N ASN A 127 12.03 13.64 14.41
CA ASN A 127 12.02 13.30 15.84
C ASN A 127 11.21 14.32 16.66
N GLU A 128 11.44 15.61 16.42
CA GLU A 128 10.76 16.70 17.14
C GLU A 128 9.24 16.74 16.88
N ARG A 129 8.79 16.33 15.68
CA ARG A 129 7.38 16.44 15.25
C ARG A 129 6.58 15.14 15.44
N LEU A 130 7.23 13.98 15.39
CA LEU A 130 6.56 12.71 15.65
C LEU A 130 6.40 12.46 17.16
N LYS A 131 7.45 12.71 17.95
CA LYS A 131 7.45 12.48 19.42
C LYS A 131 6.88 11.11 19.82
N ASP A 132 7.15 10.10 19.01
CA ASP A 132 6.67 8.72 19.17
C ASP A 132 7.53 7.89 20.14
N GLY A 133 8.53 8.52 20.77
CA GLY A 133 9.47 7.88 21.70
C GLY A 133 10.68 7.25 21.03
N ASN A 134 10.75 7.26 19.69
CA ASN A 134 11.92 6.79 18.95
C ASN A 134 12.96 7.90 18.81
N ASN A 135 14.21 7.50 18.58
CA ASN A 135 15.27 8.43 18.21
C ASN A 135 15.86 8.02 16.86
N TYR A 136 15.28 8.58 15.80
CA TYR A 136 15.73 8.35 14.44
C TYR A 136 17.09 9.01 14.20
N GLN A 137 17.98 8.28 13.56
CA GLN A 137 19.34 8.72 13.22
C GLN A 137 19.53 8.67 11.71
N TYR A 138 20.48 9.47 11.23
CA TYR A 138 20.94 9.43 9.85
C TYR A 138 22.44 9.21 9.81
N ALA A 139 22.94 8.71 8.69
CA ALA A 139 24.37 8.62 8.42
C ALA A 139 24.67 8.79 6.93
N VAL A 140 25.95 8.72 6.56
CA VAL A 140 26.41 8.89 5.19
C VAL A 140 27.13 7.62 4.75
N LYS A 141 26.87 7.16 3.52
CA LYS A 141 27.53 5.98 2.93
C LYS A 141 27.67 6.15 1.41
N PRO A 142 28.79 5.75 0.78
CA PRO A 142 28.90 5.73 -0.68
C PRO A 142 27.88 4.78 -1.31
N LEU A 143 27.22 5.20 -2.40
CA LEU A 143 26.26 4.36 -3.13
C LEU A 143 26.92 3.13 -3.77
N SER A 144 28.20 3.22 -4.10
CA SER A 144 29.01 2.11 -4.59
C SER A 144 29.32 1.03 -3.54
N SER A 145 29.12 1.33 -2.25
CA SER A 145 29.37 0.36 -1.18
C SER A 145 28.26 -0.69 -1.12
N PRO A 146 28.59 -2.00 -1.03
CA PRO A 146 27.57 -3.05 -0.91
C PRO A 146 26.88 -3.02 0.47
N GLY A 147 25.84 -3.83 0.60
CA GLY A 147 25.19 -4.10 1.90
C GLY A 147 24.33 -2.93 2.39
N PHE A 148 23.46 -2.40 1.55
CA PHE A 148 22.29 -1.67 2.03
C PHE A 148 21.22 -2.71 2.36
N ASP A 149 20.95 -2.90 3.64
CA ASP A 149 19.88 -3.79 4.12
C ASP A 149 18.68 -2.93 4.52
N PRO A 150 17.54 -2.98 3.78
CA PRO A 150 16.32 -2.26 4.12
C PRO A 150 15.73 -2.60 5.48
N VAL A 151 16.08 -3.75 6.08
CA VAL A 151 15.68 -4.10 7.44
C VAL A 151 16.31 -3.14 8.45
N ASP A 152 17.59 -2.86 8.28
CA ASP A 152 18.34 -1.94 9.14
C ASP A 152 18.10 -0.48 8.72
N ILE A 153 18.03 -0.20 7.41
CA ILE A 153 18.05 1.16 6.84
C ILE A 153 17.04 1.26 5.71
N PRO A 154 15.77 1.57 6.02
CA PRO A 154 14.69 1.57 5.03
C PRO A 154 14.78 2.73 4.03
N LEU A 155 15.53 3.80 4.32
CA LEU A 155 15.57 5.02 3.50
C LEU A 155 16.98 5.36 3.00
N LEU A 156 17.13 5.48 1.68
CA LEU A 156 18.23 6.22 1.06
C LEU A 156 17.78 7.63 0.69
N TYR A 157 18.65 8.60 0.88
CA TYR A 157 18.42 9.99 0.51
C TYR A 157 19.54 10.46 -0.41
N MET A 158 19.16 10.87 -1.62
CA MET A 158 20.06 11.36 -2.65
C MET A 158 19.65 12.77 -3.04
N THR A 159 20.61 13.69 -3.04
CA THR A 159 20.36 15.09 -3.37
C THR A 159 21.49 15.68 -4.18
N GLY A 160 21.14 16.58 -5.09
CA GLY A 160 22.11 17.30 -5.90
C GLY A 160 21.47 18.37 -6.77
N ASP A 161 22.32 19.10 -7.48
CA ASP A 161 21.94 20.21 -8.36
C ASP A 161 22.28 19.94 -9.83
N TYR A 162 23.27 19.09 -10.10
CA TYR A 162 23.84 18.93 -11.44
C TYR A 162 23.60 17.53 -11.99
N ALA A 163 23.72 17.41 -13.32
CA ALA A 163 23.63 16.13 -14.00
C ALA A 163 24.70 15.14 -13.49
N PHE A 164 24.30 13.90 -13.25
CA PHE A 164 25.16 12.82 -12.76
C PHE A 164 24.90 11.55 -13.56
N ALA A 165 25.81 10.60 -13.54
CA ALA A 165 25.61 9.25 -14.06
C ALA A 165 26.01 8.23 -12.98
N LEU A 166 25.27 7.13 -12.89
CA LEU A 166 25.61 6.03 -11.99
C LEU A 166 26.54 5.06 -12.71
N SER A 167 27.50 4.52 -11.96
CA SER A 167 28.27 3.34 -12.35
C SER A 167 27.39 2.09 -12.35
N GLU A 168 27.83 1.03 -13.04
CA GLU A 168 27.11 -0.25 -13.07
C GLU A 168 26.90 -0.83 -11.65
N SER A 169 27.91 -0.71 -10.77
CA SER A 169 27.81 -1.15 -9.38
C SER A 169 26.77 -0.39 -8.58
N GLU A 170 26.64 0.93 -8.80
CA GLU A 170 25.64 1.75 -8.12
C GLU A 170 24.22 1.44 -8.62
N VAL A 171 24.07 1.18 -9.93
CA VAL A 171 22.80 0.73 -10.52
C VAL A 171 22.35 -0.59 -9.89
N GLU A 172 23.26 -1.56 -9.78
CA GLU A 172 22.95 -2.87 -9.20
C GLU A 172 22.66 -2.79 -7.70
N ASN A 173 23.45 -2.03 -6.94
CA ASN A 173 23.19 -1.80 -5.52
C ASN A 173 21.82 -1.14 -5.29
N LEU A 174 21.46 -0.15 -6.11
CA LEU A 174 20.18 0.53 -5.99
C LEU A 174 19.01 -0.37 -6.39
N ARG A 175 19.17 -1.16 -7.46
CA ARG A 175 18.17 -2.17 -7.88
C ARG A 175 17.92 -3.15 -6.73
N LYS A 176 18.98 -3.74 -6.20
CA LYS A 176 18.92 -4.69 -5.10
C LYS A 176 18.27 -4.08 -3.87
N PHE A 177 18.70 -2.90 -3.44
CA PHE A 177 18.12 -2.22 -2.28
C PHE A 177 16.62 -1.97 -2.42
N ILE A 178 16.17 -1.54 -3.60
CA ILE A 178 14.75 -1.26 -3.86
C ILE A 178 13.93 -2.56 -3.89
N LEU A 179 14.42 -3.60 -4.56
CA LEU A 179 13.77 -4.92 -4.60
C LEU A 179 13.73 -5.59 -3.22
N ASP A 180 14.76 -5.40 -2.41
CA ASP A 180 14.85 -5.90 -1.02
C ASP A 180 13.94 -5.10 -0.05
N GLY A 181 13.14 -4.14 -0.56
CA GLY A 181 12.12 -3.43 0.22
C GLY A 181 12.49 -2.03 0.67
N GLY A 182 13.66 -1.51 0.28
CA GLY A 182 14.13 -0.17 0.62
C GLY A 182 13.51 0.93 -0.25
N THR A 183 13.40 2.15 0.27
CA THR A 183 12.92 3.33 -0.47
C THR A 183 14.05 4.33 -0.67
N ILE A 184 14.14 4.94 -1.85
CA ILE A 184 15.04 6.08 -2.10
C ILE A 184 14.26 7.36 -2.36
N ILE A 185 14.70 8.46 -1.75
CA ILE A 185 14.23 9.82 -2.03
C ILE A 185 15.30 10.58 -2.79
N PHE A 186 14.94 11.08 -3.96
CA PHE A 186 15.72 12.00 -4.78
C PHE A 186 15.18 13.42 -4.60
N ASN A 187 16.00 14.32 -4.08
CA ASN A 187 15.66 15.72 -3.88
C ASN A 187 16.57 16.62 -4.73
N ALA A 188 16.00 17.27 -5.75
CA ALA A 188 16.73 18.26 -6.53
C ALA A 188 17.01 19.48 -5.65
N ALA A 189 18.20 19.62 -5.08
CA ALA A 189 18.47 20.46 -3.90
C ALA A 189 17.94 21.90 -4.04
N ARG A 190 18.21 22.55 -5.18
CA ARG A 190 17.71 23.88 -5.55
C ARG A 190 16.70 23.86 -6.72
N GLY A 191 16.10 22.68 -6.93
CA GLY A 191 15.11 22.42 -7.96
C GLY A 191 15.62 22.58 -9.39
N ARG A 192 16.86 22.15 -9.62
CA ARG A 192 17.48 22.11 -10.95
C ARG A 192 16.99 20.91 -11.75
N ASP A 193 16.60 21.16 -12.98
CA ASP A 193 16.02 20.14 -13.86
C ASP A 193 17.10 19.12 -14.29
N GLU A 194 18.37 19.52 -14.36
CA GLU A 194 19.50 18.66 -14.72
C GLU A 194 19.63 17.43 -13.79
N PHE A 195 19.40 17.63 -12.49
CA PHE A 195 19.40 16.55 -11.51
C PHE A 195 18.19 15.62 -11.71
N SER A 196 16.99 16.20 -11.80
CA SER A 196 15.75 15.43 -11.97
C SER A 196 15.75 14.59 -13.26
N LEU A 197 16.22 15.15 -14.37
CA LEU A 197 16.37 14.44 -15.64
C LEU A 197 17.41 13.32 -15.56
N SER A 198 18.48 13.52 -14.79
CA SER A 198 19.47 12.46 -14.53
C SER A 198 18.86 11.33 -13.70
N VAL A 199 18.04 11.63 -12.69
CA VAL A 199 17.30 10.60 -11.93
C VAL A 199 16.43 9.75 -12.85
N VAL A 200 15.62 10.38 -13.70
CA VAL A 200 14.76 9.66 -14.66
C VAL A 200 15.60 8.76 -15.58
N ARG A 201 16.69 9.29 -16.14
CA ARG A 201 17.58 8.53 -17.03
C ARG A 201 18.26 7.35 -16.33
N GLU A 202 18.80 7.57 -15.13
CA GLU A 202 19.53 6.53 -14.40
C GLU A 202 18.58 5.47 -13.83
N MET A 203 17.39 5.84 -13.38
CA MET A 203 16.38 4.88 -12.92
C MET A 203 15.85 4.00 -14.05
N LYS A 204 15.87 4.45 -15.31
CA LYS A 204 15.62 3.57 -16.47
C LYS A 204 16.67 2.47 -16.64
N LYS A 205 17.90 2.68 -16.16
CA LYS A 205 18.90 1.59 -16.09
C LYS A 205 18.57 0.62 -14.96
N VAL A 206 18.09 1.12 -13.82
CA VAL A 206 17.70 0.32 -12.66
C VAL A 206 16.46 -0.53 -12.96
N PHE A 207 15.38 0.08 -13.46
CA PHE A 207 14.12 -0.58 -13.83
C PHE A 207 13.67 -0.14 -15.24
N PRO A 208 14.12 -0.83 -16.30
CA PRO A 208 13.81 -0.45 -17.69
C PRO A 208 12.32 -0.34 -18.02
N GLN A 209 11.50 -1.21 -17.40
CA GLN A 209 10.06 -1.33 -17.66
C GLN A 209 9.19 -0.40 -16.83
N LYS A 210 9.76 0.36 -15.88
CA LYS A 210 9.00 1.25 -15.00
C LYS A 210 9.27 2.72 -15.30
N ASP A 211 8.27 3.55 -15.08
CA ASP A 211 8.30 4.99 -15.31
C ASP A 211 7.94 5.75 -14.05
N PHE A 212 8.45 6.97 -13.95
CA PHE A 212 8.03 7.89 -12.90
C PHE A 212 6.65 8.44 -13.21
N MET A 213 5.71 8.27 -12.29
CA MET A 213 4.35 8.79 -12.38
C MET A 213 4.17 9.90 -11.35
N LYS A 214 3.36 10.90 -11.68
CA LYS A 214 3.06 12.00 -10.75
C LYS A 214 2.14 11.47 -9.65
N LEU A 215 2.50 11.73 -8.39
CA LEU A 215 1.70 11.31 -7.26
C LEU A 215 0.45 12.19 -7.11
N PRO A 216 -0.75 11.59 -7.01
CA PRO A 216 -2.00 12.30 -6.78
C PRO A 216 -2.10 12.79 -5.33
N LEU A 217 -2.94 13.80 -5.07
CA LEU A 217 -3.04 14.45 -3.75
C LEU A 217 -3.65 13.58 -2.64
N ASP A 218 -4.32 12.50 -3.00
CA ASP A 218 -4.82 11.50 -2.06
C ASP A 218 -3.75 10.47 -1.66
N HIS A 219 -2.59 10.46 -2.35
CA HIS A 219 -1.48 9.56 -2.03
C HIS A 219 -0.99 9.76 -0.58
N PRO A 220 -0.65 8.68 0.14
CA PRO A 220 -0.27 8.73 1.55
C PRO A 220 0.88 9.68 1.91
N ILE A 221 1.81 9.92 0.98
CA ILE A 221 2.90 10.91 1.16
C ILE A 221 2.38 12.32 1.49
N TYR A 222 1.15 12.66 1.10
CA TYR A 222 0.57 13.96 1.39
C TYR A 222 -0.31 14.00 2.64
N ASN A 223 -0.52 12.86 3.32
CA ASN A 223 -1.41 12.78 4.49
C ASN A 223 -0.90 11.87 5.63
N ALA A 224 0.28 11.26 5.53
CA ALA A 224 0.82 10.30 6.51
C ALA A 224 0.91 10.86 7.95
N ARG A 225 1.31 12.13 8.09
CA ARG A 225 1.32 12.83 9.40
C ARG A 225 0.53 14.13 9.35
N TYR A 226 0.75 14.92 8.31
CA TYR A 226 0.12 16.20 8.03
C TYR A 226 -0.69 16.09 6.75
N ARG A 227 -1.90 16.66 6.71
CA ARG A 227 -2.65 16.82 5.46
C ARG A 227 -2.09 18.00 4.67
N ILE A 228 -1.55 17.75 3.47
CA ILE A 228 -0.91 18.73 2.60
C ILE A 228 -1.58 18.71 1.23
N LYS A 229 -2.37 19.75 0.91
CA LYS A 229 -2.95 19.93 -0.44
C LYS A 229 -2.19 20.95 -1.27
N GLN A 230 -1.46 21.84 -0.59
CA GLN A 230 -0.74 22.94 -1.20
C GLN A 230 0.56 23.19 -0.43
N VAL A 231 1.57 23.68 -1.14
CA VAL A 231 2.88 24.06 -0.63
C VAL A 231 3.23 25.47 -1.09
N LEU A 232 3.89 26.23 -0.21
CA LEU A 232 4.50 27.50 -0.58
C LEU A 232 5.80 27.21 -1.35
N VAL A 233 5.91 27.80 -2.53
CA VAL A 233 7.11 27.69 -3.37
C VAL A 233 7.72 29.06 -3.63
N LEU A 234 9.03 29.09 -3.82
CA LEU A 234 9.80 30.21 -4.33
C LEU A 234 10.40 29.78 -5.67
N VAL A 235 10.02 30.45 -6.75
CA VAL A 235 10.57 30.22 -8.09
C VAL A 235 11.03 31.55 -8.65
N ASN A 236 12.31 31.66 -9.01
CA ASN A 236 12.88 32.87 -9.59
C ASN A 236 12.60 34.14 -8.77
N GLY A 237 12.67 34.03 -7.43
CA GLY A 237 12.42 35.14 -6.50
C GLY A 237 10.94 35.43 -6.20
N VAL A 238 10.00 34.76 -6.88
CA VAL A 238 8.56 34.96 -6.69
C VAL A 238 8.00 33.85 -5.82
N GLN A 239 7.26 34.22 -4.76
CA GLN A 239 6.58 33.27 -3.89
C GLN A 239 5.11 33.12 -4.28
N PHE A 240 4.64 31.88 -4.34
CA PHE A 240 3.23 31.56 -4.55
C PHE A 240 2.91 30.16 -4.03
N THR A 241 1.63 29.87 -3.89
CA THR A 241 1.14 28.58 -3.40
C THR A 241 0.67 27.72 -4.57
N ARG A 242 1.03 26.44 -4.57
CA ARG A 242 0.56 25.46 -5.57
C ARG A 242 0.45 24.06 -4.97
N ALA A 243 -0.19 23.13 -5.68
CA ALA A 243 -0.14 21.72 -5.31
C ALA A 243 1.31 21.21 -5.35
N PRO A 244 1.74 20.35 -4.41
CA PRO A 244 3.06 19.73 -4.48
C PRO A 244 3.21 18.87 -5.75
N GLU A 245 4.43 18.87 -6.28
CA GLU A 245 4.81 18.04 -7.44
C GLU A 245 5.86 17.03 -6.97
N ILE A 246 5.43 15.80 -6.74
CA ILE A 246 6.29 14.65 -6.43
C ILE A 246 5.95 13.56 -7.44
N TYR A 247 6.98 12.84 -7.85
CA TYR A 247 6.88 11.70 -8.75
C TYR A 247 7.35 10.45 -8.02
N SER A 248 6.81 9.30 -8.41
CA SER A 248 7.23 8.00 -7.89
C SER A 248 7.40 6.99 -9.00
N LEU A 249 8.42 6.14 -8.85
CA LEU A 249 8.49 4.84 -9.48
C LEU A 249 8.11 3.80 -8.43
N ASP A 250 7.02 3.09 -8.70
CA ASP A 250 6.39 2.18 -7.73
C ASP A 250 6.85 0.73 -7.92
N VAL A 251 6.99 0.01 -6.80
CA VAL A 251 7.18 -1.44 -6.76
C VAL A 251 6.07 -2.00 -5.88
N GLY A 252 5.17 -2.80 -6.47
CA GLY A 252 3.92 -3.16 -5.83
C GLY A 252 3.06 -1.90 -5.57
N THR A 253 2.39 -1.83 -4.42
CA THR A 253 1.60 -0.64 -3.98
C THR A 253 2.43 0.44 -3.27
N ARG A 254 3.76 0.39 -3.41
CA ARG A 254 4.72 1.24 -2.68
C ARG A 254 5.48 2.17 -3.60
N SER A 255 5.56 3.44 -3.20
CA SER A 255 6.49 4.42 -3.77
C SER A 255 7.92 4.08 -3.37
N ALA A 256 8.61 3.38 -4.27
CA ALA A 256 9.91 2.79 -4.01
C ALA A 256 11.07 3.73 -4.34
N ALA A 257 10.92 4.54 -5.40
CA ALA A 257 11.82 5.64 -5.70
C ALA A 257 11.01 6.93 -5.88
N ILE A 258 11.26 7.91 -5.01
CA ILE A 258 10.49 9.16 -4.93
C ILE A 258 11.36 10.29 -5.46
N LEU A 259 10.88 11.04 -6.45
CA LEU A 259 11.56 12.20 -7.01
C LEU A 259 10.82 13.49 -6.66
N ILE A 260 11.58 14.46 -6.15
CA ILE A 260 11.08 15.77 -5.73
C ILE A 260 11.82 16.86 -6.52
N PRO A 261 11.22 17.34 -7.64
CA PRO A 261 11.84 18.35 -8.49
C PRO A 261 11.83 19.76 -7.87
N GLY A 262 10.87 20.03 -6.98
CA GLY A 262 10.65 21.37 -6.42
C GLY A 262 11.70 21.85 -5.41
N GLY A 263 12.63 20.97 -5.02
CA GLY A 263 13.76 21.25 -4.15
C GLY A 263 13.45 21.70 -2.73
N MET A 264 13.78 20.85 -1.76
CA MET A 264 13.62 21.14 -0.33
C MET A 264 14.94 21.33 0.41
N GLY A 265 16.07 21.26 -0.30
CA GLY A 265 17.41 21.25 0.31
C GLY A 265 17.66 22.45 1.22
N ALA A 266 17.39 23.67 0.74
CA ALA A 266 17.60 24.91 1.49
C ALA A 266 16.74 24.99 2.76
N ALA A 267 15.47 24.60 2.67
CA ALA A 267 14.56 24.60 3.82
C ALA A 267 14.98 23.55 4.86
N TRP A 268 15.44 22.38 4.41
CA TRP A 268 15.94 21.35 5.29
C TRP A 268 17.31 21.70 5.87
N SER A 269 18.19 22.42 5.19
CA SER A 269 19.48 22.81 5.76
C SER A 269 19.45 24.09 6.61
N ASN A 270 18.30 24.76 6.72
CA ASN A 270 18.19 26.12 7.28
C ASN A 270 19.08 27.15 6.57
N ASP A 271 19.37 26.94 5.28
CA ASP A 271 20.13 27.88 4.47
C ASP A 271 19.24 28.92 3.80
N LYS A 272 19.87 29.97 3.29
CA LYS A 272 19.20 30.96 2.45
C LYS A 272 18.75 30.35 1.14
N TYR A 273 17.51 30.65 0.73
CA TYR A 273 17.00 30.28 -0.58
C TYR A 273 17.74 31.04 -1.68
N HIS A 274 18.08 30.35 -2.77
CA HIS A 274 18.72 30.97 -3.90
C HIS A 274 17.66 31.61 -4.81
N PRO A 275 17.75 32.90 -5.17
CA PRO A 275 16.70 33.57 -5.94
C PRO A 275 16.40 32.91 -7.28
N ALA A 276 17.43 32.41 -7.99
CA ALA A 276 17.27 31.75 -9.29
C ALA A 276 16.91 30.24 -9.20
N GLY A 277 16.61 29.72 -8.00
CA GLY A 277 16.24 28.32 -7.80
C GLY A 277 14.73 28.09 -7.82
N LYS A 278 14.33 26.81 -7.85
CA LYS A 278 12.98 26.38 -7.48
C LYS A 278 13.07 25.77 -6.09
N HIS A 279 12.28 26.28 -5.15
CA HIS A 279 12.30 25.84 -3.78
C HIS A 279 10.88 25.64 -3.26
N ILE A 280 10.64 24.52 -2.58
CA ILE A 280 9.55 24.42 -1.61
C ILE A 280 10.10 25.02 -0.31
N VAL A 281 9.40 25.99 0.27
CA VAL A 281 9.98 26.83 1.32
C VAL A 281 9.31 26.66 2.68
N GLY A 282 10.07 26.96 3.73
CA GLY A 282 9.61 27.07 5.11
C GLY A 282 8.90 25.82 5.63
N GLU A 283 7.83 26.03 6.40
CA GLU A 283 7.07 24.96 7.05
C GLU A 283 6.42 23.99 6.04
N SER A 284 6.16 24.41 4.79
CA SER A 284 5.67 23.49 3.74
C SER A 284 6.69 22.39 3.44
N ALA A 285 7.97 22.73 3.32
CA ALA A 285 9.04 21.76 3.08
C ALA A 285 9.28 20.86 4.30
N VAL A 286 9.24 21.43 5.52
CA VAL A 286 9.43 20.65 6.76
C VAL A 286 8.30 19.64 6.93
N ARG A 287 7.04 20.05 6.82
CA ARG A 287 5.88 19.15 6.96
C ARG A 287 5.88 18.06 5.89
N LEU A 288 6.22 18.40 4.65
CA LEU A 288 6.33 17.42 3.56
C LEU A 288 7.46 16.42 3.79
N GLY A 289 8.61 16.88 4.30
CA GLY A 289 9.72 16.02 4.72
C GLY A 289 9.32 15.04 5.83
N VAL A 290 8.66 15.52 6.89
CA VAL A 290 8.18 14.64 7.97
C VAL A 290 7.17 13.62 7.45
N ASN A 291 6.27 14.01 6.54
CA ASN A 291 5.36 13.06 5.91
C ASN A 291 6.10 11.99 5.09
N LEU A 292 7.10 12.37 4.29
CA LEU A 292 7.88 11.43 3.49
C LEU A 292 8.55 10.37 4.37
N VAL A 293 9.21 10.81 5.45
CA VAL A 293 9.84 9.87 6.39
C VAL A 293 8.79 9.01 7.08
N SER A 294 7.66 9.60 7.52
CA SER A 294 6.56 8.85 8.16
C SER A 294 5.98 7.79 7.22
N TYR A 295 5.78 8.14 5.94
CA TYR A 295 5.34 7.22 4.90
C TYR A 295 6.30 6.05 4.77
N VAL A 296 7.60 6.32 4.64
CA VAL A 296 8.63 5.28 4.47
C VAL A 296 8.67 4.33 5.67
N LEU A 297 8.56 4.86 6.89
CA LEU A 297 8.48 4.04 8.10
C LEU A 297 7.22 3.16 8.10
N GLY A 298 6.07 3.68 7.66
CA GLY A 298 4.81 2.92 7.60
C GLY A 298 4.78 1.82 6.53
N ILE A 299 5.52 1.98 5.42
CA ILE A 299 5.60 1.01 4.31
C ILE A 299 6.80 0.06 4.42
N THR A 300 7.63 0.15 5.48
CA THR A 300 8.82 -0.69 5.62
C THR A 300 8.48 -2.18 5.73
N GLU A 301 7.48 -2.57 6.53
CA GLU A 301 7.06 -3.97 6.63
C GLU A 301 6.48 -4.49 5.32
N TYR A 302 5.77 -3.64 4.58
CA TYR A 302 5.30 -3.98 3.24
C TYR A 302 6.46 -4.20 2.26
N GLY A 303 7.48 -3.33 2.29
CA GLY A 303 8.69 -3.50 1.49
C GLY A 303 9.38 -4.83 1.77
N ARG A 304 9.49 -5.22 3.05
CA ARG A 304 10.06 -6.52 3.46
C ARG A 304 9.22 -7.70 3.01
N PHE A 305 7.89 -7.58 3.01
CA PHE A 305 7.01 -8.60 2.47
C PHE A 305 7.27 -8.81 0.97
N MET A 306 7.32 -7.72 0.21
CA MET A 306 7.56 -7.76 -1.25
C MET A 306 8.96 -8.22 -1.65
N ALA A 307 9.94 -8.11 -0.74
CA ALA A 307 11.31 -8.57 -0.94
C ALA A 307 11.48 -10.09 -0.89
N GLN A 308 10.45 -10.81 -0.47
CA GLN A 308 10.53 -12.25 -0.28
C GLN A 308 10.42 -13.00 -1.60
N GLU A 309 11.03 -14.19 -1.65
CA GLU A 309 10.78 -15.13 -2.72
C GLU A 309 9.40 -15.73 -2.53
N PHE A 310 8.50 -15.43 -3.45
CA PHE A 310 7.18 -16.02 -3.48
C PHE A 310 7.24 -17.35 -4.24
N PRO A 311 6.49 -18.37 -3.79
CA PRO A 311 6.44 -19.66 -4.46
C PRO A 311 5.90 -19.48 -5.88
N VAL A 312 6.68 -19.90 -6.86
CA VAL A 312 6.19 -20.10 -8.23
C VAL A 312 5.60 -21.50 -8.26
N TYR A 313 4.28 -21.59 -8.24
CA TYR A 313 3.62 -22.87 -8.39
C TYR A 313 3.78 -23.33 -9.84
N THR A 314 4.54 -24.41 -10.03
CA THR A 314 4.68 -25.07 -11.33
C THR A 314 3.90 -26.37 -11.31
N GLY A 315 3.04 -26.53 -12.30
CA GLY A 315 2.27 -27.74 -12.52
C GLY A 315 1.68 -27.68 -13.91
N ALA A 316 1.85 -28.74 -14.68
CA ALA A 316 1.07 -28.89 -15.90
C ALA A 316 -0.40 -28.97 -15.45
N SER A 317 -1.19 -27.97 -15.81
CA SER A 317 -2.62 -28.18 -15.91
C SER A 317 -2.81 -29.42 -16.78
N ARG A 318 -3.58 -30.40 -16.28
CA ARG A 318 -3.98 -31.52 -17.13
C ARG A 318 -4.69 -30.93 -18.36
N ASP A 319 -4.55 -31.57 -19.52
CA ASP A 319 -5.42 -31.24 -20.66
C ASP A 319 -6.89 -31.34 -20.19
N GLY A 320 -7.57 -30.19 -20.10
CA GLY A 320 -8.91 -30.04 -19.52
C GLY A 320 -9.27 -28.60 -19.11
N ASP A 321 -10.49 -28.41 -18.61
CA ASP A 321 -11.04 -27.12 -18.18
C ASP A 321 -10.47 -26.70 -16.81
N VAL A 322 -9.34 -25.98 -16.83
CA VAL A 322 -8.77 -25.33 -15.64
C VAL A 322 -9.07 -23.84 -15.62
N VAL A 323 -9.27 -23.28 -14.43
CA VAL A 323 -9.45 -21.83 -14.26
C VAL A 323 -8.11 -21.12 -14.42
N ARG A 324 -8.07 -20.09 -15.27
CA ARG A 324 -6.89 -19.25 -15.51
C ARG A 324 -7.14 -17.84 -15.00
N PHE A 325 -6.17 -17.29 -14.29
CA PHE A 325 -6.19 -15.88 -13.90
C PHE A 325 -5.54 -15.03 -15.00
N ALA A 326 -6.36 -14.29 -15.75
CA ALA A 326 -5.88 -13.38 -16.79
C ALA A 326 -5.86 -11.93 -16.30
N GLN A 327 -4.66 -11.36 -16.16
CA GLN A 327 -4.48 -9.96 -15.79
C GLN A 327 -4.44 -9.07 -17.04
N VAL A 328 -5.25 -8.02 -17.03
CA VAL A 328 -5.28 -7.03 -18.10
C VAL A 328 -4.04 -6.14 -18.03
N ARG A 329 -3.29 -6.09 -19.14
CA ARG A 329 -2.19 -5.15 -19.33
C ARG A 329 -2.67 -3.90 -20.07
N TYR A 330 -2.33 -2.75 -19.52
CA TYR A 330 -2.60 -1.44 -20.13
C TYR A 330 -1.42 -0.48 -19.89
N ALA A 331 -1.44 0.67 -20.56
CA ALA A 331 -0.43 1.70 -20.35
C ALA A 331 -0.63 2.38 -18.99
N GLY A 332 0.26 2.09 -18.04
CA GLY A 332 0.17 2.63 -16.68
C GLY A 332 0.52 1.57 -15.63
N SER A 333 -0.02 1.74 -14.44
CA SER A 333 0.28 0.93 -13.26
C SER A 333 -0.56 -0.36 -13.22
N TRP A 334 -0.37 -1.28 -14.17
CA TRP A 334 -1.13 -2.54 -14.22
C TRP A 334 -0.50 -3.67 -13.37
N ASP A 335 0.82 -3.61 -13.12
CA ASP A 335 1.63 -4.64 -12.47
C ASP A 335 1.86 -4.38 -10.96
N VAL A 336 0.80 -3.99 -10.24
CA VAL A 336 0.85 -3.55 -8.84
C VAL A 336 0.97 -4.67 -7.82
N ASN A 337 0.74 -5.91 -8.24
CA ASN A 337 0.75 -7.06 -7.36
C ASN A 337 1.25 -8.31 -8.11
N PRO A 338 2.55 -8.61 -8.03
CA PRO A 338 3.16 -9.71 -8.80
C PRO A 338 2.72 -11.11 -8.35
N VAL A 339 2.03 -11.25 -7.21
CA VAL A 339 1.66 -12.55 -6.64
C VAL A 339 0.17 -12.76 -6.45
N LEU A 340 -0.63 -11.80 -6.89
CA LEU A 340 -2.09 -11.85 -6.86
C LEU A 340 -2.63 -13.16 -7.44
N GLN A 341 -2.14 -13.53 -8.63
CA GLN A 341 -2.58 -14.72 -9.33
C GLN A 341 -2.33 -15.98 -8.49
N ASN A 342 -1.14 -16.15 -7.92
CA ASN A 342 -0.82 -17.28 -7.06
C ASN A 342 -1.76 -17.39 -5.86
N ALA A 343 -2.04 -16.29 -5.17
CA ALA A 343 -2.89 -16.33 -3.98
C ALA A 343 -4.37 -16.59 -4.31
N VAL A 344 -4.90 -16.01 -5.38
CA VAL A 344 -6.28 -16.26 -5.83
C VAL A 344 -6.42 -17.70 -6.31
N MET A 345 -5.49 -18.20 -7.13
CA MET A 345 -5.56 -19.57 -7.66
C MET A 345 -5.37 -20.63 -6.56
N GLN A 346 -4.38 -20.45 -5.68
CA GLN A 346 -4.17 -21.35 -4.54
C GLN A 346 -5.38 -21.32 -3.59
N GLY A 347 -5.90 -20.13 -3.30
CA GLY A 347 -7.09 -19.96 -2.49
C GLY A 347 -8.31 -20.65 -3.11
N LEU A 348 -8.48 -20.55 -4.44
CA LEU A 348 -9.57 -21.24 -5.13
C LEU A 348 -9.41 -22.75 -5.02
N LYS A 349 -8.22 -23.28 -5.29
CA LYS A 349 -7.95 -24.72 -5.22
C LYS A 349 -8.19 -25.27 -3.82
N ASP A 350 -7.65 -24.64 -2.79
CA ASP A 350 -7.71 -25.12 -1.40
C ASP A 350 -9.12 -25.10 -0.80
N ASN A 351 -9.97 -24.18 -1.27
CA ASN A 351 -11.29 -23.96 -0.68
C ASN A 351 -12.44 -24.57 -1.49
N THR A 352 -12.27 -24.73 -2.80
CA THR A 352 -13.34 -25.20 -3.70
C THR A 352 -13.03 -26.53 -4.36
N GLY A 353 -11.75 -26.92 -4.40
CA GLY A 353 -11.29 -28.10 -5.14
C GLY A 353 -11.18 -27.90 -6.66
N ILE A 354 -11.66 -26.77 -7.20
CA ILE A 354 -11.60 -26.42 -8.63
C ILE A 354 -10.14 -26.48 -9.11
N ASP A 355 -9.91 -27.10 -10.26
CA ASP A 355 -8.59 -27.15 -10.88
C ASP A 355 -8.21 -25.78 -11.48
N VAL A 356 -6.98 -25.37 -11.21
CA VAL A 356 -6.47 -24.03 -11.55
C VAL A 356 -5.16 -24.12 -12.31
N ASP A 357 -4.90 -23.10 -13.11
CA ASP A 357 -3.61 -22.86 -13.72
C ASP A 357 -2.81 -21.85 -12.89
N TYR A 358 -1.62 -22.27 -12.47
CA TYR A 358 -0.71 -21.42 -11.72
C TYR A 358 0.21 -20.58 -12.61
N ALA A 359 0.17 -20.74 -13.92
CA ALA A 359 0.91 -19.88 -14.83
C ALA A 359 0.33 -18.44 -14.81
N PRO A 360 1.19 -17.40 -14.81
CA PRO A 360 0.74 -16.03 -14.97
C PRO A 360 0.26 -15.81 -16.41
N HIS A 361 -0.98 -15.36 -16.58
CA HIS A 361 -1.52 -14.97 -17.87
C HIS A 361 -1.74 -13.46 -17.91
N VAL A 362 -1.14 -12.81 -18.90
CA VAL A 362 -1.24 -11.36 -19.11
C VAL A 362 -1.83 -11.13 -20.50
N ILE A 363 -2.92 -10.40 -20.58
CA ILE A 363 -3.68 -10.20 -21.83
C ILE A 363 -3.94 -8.72 -22.08
N ALA A 364 -3.91 -8.29 -23.34
CA ALA A 364 -4.34 -6.96 -23.72
C ALA A 364 -5.84 -6.99 -24.10
N LEU A 365 -6.55 -5.87 -23.90
CA LEU A 365 -7.99 -5.81 -24.20
C LEU A 365 -8.33 -5.96 -25.68
N ASP A 366 -7.36 -5.72 -26.57
CA ASP A 366 -7.47 -5.85 -28.02
C ASP A 366 -6.81 -7.12 -28.57
N ASP A 367 -6.43 -8.06 -27.71
CA ASP A 367 -5.89 -9.36 -28.09
C ASP A 367 -7.01 -10.35 -28.43
N GLU A 368 -6.87 -11.11 -29.53
CA GLU A 368 -7.86 -12.10 -29.94
C GLU A 368 -8.00 -13.25 -28.92
N ALA A 369 -6.92 -13.58 -28.20
CA ALA A 369 -6.91 -14.64 -27.18
C ALA A 369 -7.67 -14.25 -25.91
N ILE A 370 -8.18 -13.02 -25.78
CA ILE A 370 -8.99 -12.62 -24.62
C ILE A 370 -10.24 -13.47 -24.47
N GLY A 371 -10.77 -14.02 -25.57
CA GLY A 371 -11.93 -14.93 -25.57
C GLY A 371 -11.66 -16.28 -24.90
N ASP A 372 -10.40 -16.66 -24.71
CA ASP A 372 -10.02 -17.92 -24.03
C ASP A 372 -10.19 -17.83 -22.50
N TYR A 373 -10.46 -16.63 -21.98
CA TYR A 373 -10.58 -16.36 -20.55
C TYR A 373 -12.02 -15.94 -20.20
N PRO A 374 -12.78 -16.75 -19.45
CA PRO A 374 -14.14 -16.37 -19.04
C PRO A 374 -14.14 -15.16 -18.09
N LEU A 375 -13.03 -14.93 -17.41
CA LEU A 375 -12.83 -13.86 -16.45
C LEU A 375 -11.48 -13.18 -16.65
N ILE A 376 -11.46 -11.86 -16.71
CA ILE A 376 -10.26 -11.03 -16.73
C ILE A 376 -10.24 -10.06 -15.54
N PHE A 377 -9.04 -9.74 -15.06
CA PHE A 377 -8.83 -8.91 -13.87
C PHE A 377 -8.04 -7.65 -14.22
N ILE A 378 -8.48 -6.49 -13.74
CA ILE A 378 -7.74 -5.23 -13.87
C ILE A 378 -7.57 -4.54 -12.51
N THR A 379 -6.42 -3.92 -12.32
CA THR A 379 -6.11 -3.12 -11.13
C THR A 379 -5.06 -2.07 -11.45
N GLY A 380 -4.98 -1.03 -10.60
CA GLY A 380 -3.94 -0.01 -10.67
C GLY A 380 -4.12 1.12 -9.66
N HIS A 381 -3.15 2.04 -9.62
CA HIS A 381 -3.09 3.16 -8.66
C HIS A 381 -3.57 4.50 -9.23
N TYR A 382 -3.22 4.76 -10.48
CA TYR A 382 -3.27 6.09 -11.07
C TYR A 382 -4.17 6.12 -12.30
N ASP A 383 -4.33 7.33 -12.81
CA ASP A 383 -5.04 7.58 -14.05
C ASP A 383 -4.43 6.80 -15.23
N PHE A 384 -5.29 6.37 -16.14
CA PHE A 384 -4.92 5.62 -17.34
C PHE A 384 -5.95 5.81 -18.44
N GLU A 385 -5.53 5.64 -19.69
CA GLU A 385 -6.42 5.72 -20.84
C GLU A 385 -6.27 4.46 -21.70
N TRP A 386 -7.39 3.86 -22.08
CA TRP A 386 -7.41 2.82 -23.09
C TRP A 386 -7.47 3.44 -24.49
N THR A 387 -6.78 2.78 -25.40
CA THR A 387 -6.87 3.07 -26.84
C THR A 387 -8.24 2.67 -27.38
N ASP A 388 -8.67 3.24 -28.50
CA ASP A 388 -9.97 2.91 -29.10
C ASP A 388 -10.09 1.42 -29.49
N LYS A 389 -8.96 0.76 -29.80
CA LYS A 389 -8.90 -0.68 -30.03
C LYS A 389 -9.22 -1.46 -28.75
N GLN A 390 -8.62 -1.09 -27.63
CA GLN A 390 -8.87 -1.71 -26.32
C GLN A 390 -10.31 -1.48 -25.86
N ILE A 391 -10.87 -0.29 -26.12
CA ILE A 391 -12.28 0.00 -25.85
C ILE A 391 -13.20 -0.93 -26.66
N THR A 392 -12.92 -1.11 -27.94
CA THR A 392 -13.71 -1.98 -28.82
C THR A 392 -13.56 -3.44 -28.43
N GLY A 393 -12.33 -3.90 -28.16
CA GLY A 393 -12.05 -5.27 -27.75
C GLY A 393 -12.70 -5.63 -26.42
N LEU A 394 -12.69 -4.73 -25.43
CA LEU A 394 -13.40 -4.94 -24.17
C LEU A 394 -14.93 -4.99 -24.37
N ARG A 395 -15.49 -4.12 -25.22
CA ARG A 395 -16.93 -4.15 -25.56
C ARG A 395 -17.31 -5.50 -26.15
N ASP A 396 -16.54 -5.97 -27.13
CA ASP A 396 -16.80 -7.24 -27.81
C ASP A 396 -16.64 -8.43 -26.86
N TYR A 397 -15.61 -8.42 -26.00
CA TYR A 397 -15.38 -9.43 -24.97
C TYR A 397 -16.58 -9.55 -24.02
N LEU A 398 -17.05 -8.42 -23.48
CA LEU A 398 -18.17 -8.39 -22.54
C LEU A 398 -19.48 -8.82 -23.21
N ASN A 399 -19.75 -8.39 -24.45
CA ASN A 399 -20.93 -8.82 -25.21
C ASN A 399 -20.91 -10.31 -25.57
N LYS A 400 -19.74 -10.93 -25.69
CA LYS A 400 -19.59 -12.37 -25.98
C LYS A 400 -19.70 -13.26 -24.75
N GLY A 401 -19.96 -12.69 -23.57
CA GLY A 401 -20.12 -13.46 -22.33
C GLY A 401 -18.95 -13.36 -21.35
N GLY A 402 -17.88 -12.65 -21.72
CA GLY A 402 -16.75 -12.41 -20.81
C GLY A 402 -17.14 -11.57 -19.59
N THR A 403 -16.37 -11.70 -18.51
CA THR A 403 -16.58 -10.94 -17.27
C THR A 403 -15.32 -10.19 -16.87
N LEU A 404 -15.44 -8.91 -16.53
CA LEU A 404 -14.34 -8.06 -16.05
C LEU A 404 -14.45 -7.83 -14.55
N VAL A 405 -13.38 -8.11 -13.81
CA VAL A 405 -13.26 -7.76 -12.38
C VAL A 405 -12.23 -6.65 -12.21
N ALA A 406 -12.62 -5.58 -11.54
CA ALA A 406 -11.78 -4.40 -11.34
C ALA A 406 -11.68 -4.03 -9.85
N SER A 407 -10.48 -3.69 -9.39
CA SER A 407 -10.24 -3.18 -8.02
C SER A 407 -9.15 -2.11 -8.04
N ALA A 408 -9.41 -0.99 -7.36
CA ALA A 408 -8.43 0.09 -7.20
C ALA A 408 -7.34 -0.32 -6.21
N ALA A 409 -6.10 -0.48 -6.67
CA ALA A 409 -4.98 -0.84 -5.81
C ALA A 409 -4.71 0.29 -4.80
N ALA A 410 -4.43 -0.08 -3.55
CA ALA A 410 -4.37 0.81 -2.39
C ALA A 410 -5.61 1.71 -2.15
N GLY A 411 -6.70 1.53 -2.91
CA GLY A 411 -7.92 2.35 -2.85
C GLY A 411 -7.68 3.83 -3.20
N LEU A 412 -6.84 4.09 -4.21
CA LEU A 412 -6.56 5.45 -4.69
C LEU A 412 -7.60 5.92 -5.70
N LYS A 413 -8.05 7.16 -5.54
CA LYS A 413 -9.12 7.76 -6.34
C LYS A 413 -8.83 7.91 -7.83
N PRO A 414 -7.60 8.19 -8.29
CA PRO A 414 -7.38 8.38 -9.72
C PRO A 414 -7.65 7.13 -10.56
N PHE A 415 -7.41 5.93 -10.02
CA PHE A 415 -7.81 4.69 -10.71
C PHE A 415 -9.34 4.58 -10.78
N ASP A 416 -10.05 4.90 -9.70
CA ASP A 416 -11.52 4.90 -9.66
C ASP A 416 -12.12 5.85 -10.72
N GLU A 417 -11.66 7.10 -10.73
CA GLU A 417 -12.08 8.11 -11.70
C GLU A 417 -11.76 7.69 -13.15
N ALA A 418 -10.58 7.12 -13.38
CA ALA A 418 -10.17 6.62 -14.68
C ALA A 418 -11.00 5.42 -15.14
N PHE A 419 -11.19 4.43 -14.27
CA PHE A 419 -11.94 3.22 -14.59
C PHE A 419 -13.39 3.55 -14.97
N GLN A 420 -14.06 4.42 -14.21
CA GLN A 420 -15.42 4.85 -14.54
C GLN A 420 -15.49 5.62 -15.87
N ARG A 421 -14.53 6.54 -16.12
CA ARG A 421 -14.43 7.28 -17.38
C ARG A 421 -14.24 6.35 -18.58
N GLU A 422 -13.31 5.41 -18.46
CA GLU A 422 -12.96 4.48 -19.54
C GLU A 422 -14.08 3.47 -19.78
N LEU A 423 -14.75 2.99 -18.74
CA LEU A 423 -15.92 2.12 -18.89
C LEU A 423 -17.08 2.84 -19.58
N LYS A 424 -17.27 4.15 -19.33
CA LYS A 424 -18.24 4.97 -20.08
C LYS A 424 -17.91 5.12 -21.57
N ARG A 425 -16.64 5.01 -21.97
CA ARG A 425 -16.26 4.94 -23.38
C ARG A 425 -16.58 3.56 -23.99
N VAL A 426 -16.61 2.50 -23.19
CA VAL A 426 -17.04 1.15 -23.62
C VAL A 426 -18.57 1.11 -23.77
N PHE A 427 -19.33 1.53 -22.77
CA PHE A 427 -20.79 1.59 -22.80
C PHE A 427 -21.28 2.98 -22.37
N SER A 428 -21.62 3.83 -23.35
CA SER A 428 -22.01 5.22 -23.08
C SER A 428 -23.36 5.36 -22.37
N ASP A 429 -24.26 4.41 -22.60
CA ASP A 429 -25.65 4.38 -22.15
C ASP A 429 -25.88 3.53 -20.89
N GLN A 430 -24.87 2.79 -20.42
CA GLN A 430 -24.97 1.95 -19.22
C GLN A 430 -24.18 2.55 -18.06
N ASP A 431 -24.75 2.50 -16.87
CA ASP A 431 -24.13 2.96 -15.63
C ASP A 431 -23.69 1.78 -14.76
N LEU A 432 -22.61 1.99 -14.00
CA LEU A 432 -22.28 1.12 -12.89
C LEU A 432 -23.32 1.32 -11.79
N ILE A 433 -24.00 0.25 -11.39
CA ILE A 433 -24.99 0.27 -10.31
C ILE A 433 -24.40 -0.36 -9.06
N GLU A 434 -24.64 0.24 -7.90
CA GLU A 434 -24.23 -0.33 -6.62
C GLU A 434 -24.94 -1.67 -6.39
N LEU A 435 -24.17 -2.71 -6.06
CA LEU A 435 -24.69 -4.03 -5.76
C LEU A 435 -25.15 -4.06 -4.30
N PRO A 436 -26.46 -4.23 -4.02
CA PRO A 436 -26.93 -4.27 -2.64
C PRO A 436 -26.38 -5.50 -1.91
N PRO A 437 -26.30 -5.48 -0.56
CA PRO A 437 -25.86 -6.66 0.21
C PRO A 437 -26.70 -7.93 -0.01
N SER A 438 -27.92 -7.78 -0.54
CA SER A 438 -28.80 -8.89 -0.94
C SER A 438 -28.49 -9.49 -2.31
N HIS A 439 -27.57 -8.90 -3.08
CA HIS A 439 -27.21 -9.38 -4.42
C HIS A 439 -26.71 -10.84 -4.36
N PRO A 440 -27.06 -11.71 -5.33
CA PRO A 440 -26.65 -13.12 -5.33
C PRO A 440 -25.15 -13.35 -5.15
N LEU A 441 -24.29 -12.44 -5.65
CA LEU A 441 -22.84 -12.46 -5.45
C LEU A 441 -22.43 -12.56 -3.96
N PHE A 442 -23.19 -11.95 -3.05
CA PHE A 442 -22.91 -11.92 -1.61
C PHE A 442 -23.83 -12.82 -0.80
N ALA A 443 -25.14 -12.78 -1.09
CA ALA A 443 -26.15 -13.45 -0.29
C ALA A 443 -26.30 -14.94 -0.61
N ALA A 444 -26.08 -15.32 -1.87
CA ALA A 444 -26.24 -16.68 -2.40
C ALA A 444 -24.97 -17.23 -3.06
N GLY A 445 -23.85 -16.51 -2.93
CA GLY A 445 -22.56 -16.93 -3.47
C GLY A 445 -22.03 -18.19 -2.78
N TRP A 446 -20.90 -18.70 -3.28
CA TRP A 446 -20.25 -19.88 -2.72
C TRP A 446 -20.10 -19.82 -1.20
N ASN A 447 -19.71 -18.65 -0.67
CA ASN A 447 -19.74 -18.33 0.74
C ASN A 447 -20.65 -17.12 1.00
N ARG A 448 -21.57 -17.19 1.97
CA ARG A 448 -22.42 -16.04 2.29
C ARG A 448 -21.60 -14.92 2.93
N ILE A 449 -21.68 -13.71 2.39
CA ILE A 449 -20.96 -12.53 2.89
C ILE A 449 -21.99 -11.47 3.30
N GLY A 450 -22.30 -11.44 4.60
CA GLY A 450 -23.25 -10.47 5.15
C GLY A 450 -22.63 -9.15 5.60
N ARG A 451 -21.32 -9.14 5.88
CA ARG A 451 -20.50 -7.99 6.29
C ARG A 451 -19.05 -8.25 5.91
N VAL A 452 -18.27 -7.19 5.79
CA VAL A 452 -16.81 -7.24 5.63
C VAL A 452 -16.15 -6.21 6.54
N GLU A 453 -14.93 -6.49 6.95
CA GLU A 453 -14.08 -5.56 7.68
C GLU A 453 -13.21 -4.76 6.71
N TYR A 454 -13.14 -3.45 6.95
CA TYR A 454 -12.28 -2.54 6.20
C TYR A 454 -11.03 -2.16 6.99
N THR A 455 -9.96 -1.88 6.26
CA THR A 455 -8.70 -1.36 6.81
C THR A 455 -8.90 -0.03 7.55
N SER A 456 -8.06 0.24 8.55
CA SER A 456 -8.16 1.50 9.31
C SER A 456 -8.06 2.78 8.45
N PRO A 457 -7.24 2.86 7.38
CA PRO A 457 -7.27 3.98 6.46
C PRO A 457 -8.62 4.20 5.77
N ALA A 458 -9.30 3.13 5.32
CA ALA A 458 -10.64 3.23 4.73
C ALA A 458 -11.67 3.71 5.77
N LEU A 459 -11.66 3.14 6.98
CA LEU A 459 -12.58 3.52 8.07
C LEU A 459 -12.39 4.96 8.59
N ARG A 460 -11.18 5.53 8.42
CA ARG A 460 -10.93 6.94 8.73
C ARG A 460 -11.59 7.88 7.74
N ASP A 461 -11.73 7.46 6.48
CA ASP A 461 -12.38 8.23 5.44
C ASP A 461 -13.91 8.07 5.52
N ASP A 462 -14.39 6.84 5.76
CA ASP A 462 -15.79 6.54 6.03
C ASP A 462 -15.94 5.47 7.13
N PRO A 463 -16.40 5.85 8.34
CA PRO A 463 -16.58 4.92 9.45
C PRO A 463 -17.84 4.04 9.34
N THR A 464 -18.69 4.26 8.34
CA THR A 464 -19.94 3.51 8.14
C THR A 464 -19.76 2.23 7.31
N LEU A 465 -18.58 2.06 6.70
CA LEU A 465 -18.23 0.89 5.90
C LEU A 465 -18.32 -0.40 6.72
N GLN A 466 -19.27 -1.26 6.36
CA GLN A 466 -19.50 -2.55 7.03
C GLN A 466 -20.01 -3.64 6.08
N PHE A 467 -20.28 -3.30 4.81
CA PHE A 467 -20.80 -4.21 3.78
C PHE A 467 -19.87 -4.16 2.56
N PRO A 468 -19.80 -5.22 1.73
CA PRO A 468 -19.03 -5.17 0.49
C PRO A 468 -19.56 -4.07 -0.43
N GLU A 469 -18.76 -3.04 -0.66
CA GLU A 469 -19.08 -1.97 -1.61
C GLU A 469 -18.54 -2.33 -3.00
N PHE A 470 -19.46 -2.77 -3.86
CA PHE A 470 -19.19 -3.15 -5.23
C PHE A 470 -20.22 -2.54 -6.16
N TYR A 471 -19.80 -2.33 -7.39
CA TYR A 471 -20.62 -1.85 -8.48
C TYR A 471 -20.62 -2.87 -9.61
N GLY A 472 -21.77 -3.00 -10.26
CA GLY A 472 -21.99 -3.92 -11.36
C GLY A 472 -22.43 -3.21 -12.63
N LEU A 473 -22.07 -3.76 -13.78
CA LEU A 473 -22.70 -3.46 -15.07
C LEU A 473 -23.29 -4.75 -15.62
N PHE A 474 -24.54 -4.67 -16.09
CA PHE A 474 -25.31 -5.82 -16.53
C PHE A 474 -25.53 -5.80 -18.04
N ILE A 475 -25.30 -6.95 -18.68
CA ILE A 475 -25.60 -7.18 -20.10
C ILE A 475 -26.51 -8.40 -20.17
N ASP A 476 -27.72 -8.23 -20.69
CA ASP A 476 -28.75 -9.29 -20.77
C ASP A 476 -28.97 -10.01 -19.42
N ASP A 477 -29.18 -9.23 -18.35
CA ASP A 477 -29.33 -9.67 -16.95
C ASP A 477 -28.11 -10.40 -16.33
N ARG A 478 -27.01 -10.57 -17.07
CA ARG A 478 -25.75 -11.12 -16.57
C ARG A 478 -24.85 -10.01 -16.03
N LEU A 479 -24.26 -10.23 -14.86
CA LEU A 479 -23.27 -9.33 -14.27
C LEU A 479 -21.94 -9.41 -15.06
N ALA A 480 -21.74 -8.48 -15.99
CA ALA A 480 -20.60 -8.48 -16.93
C ALA A 480 -19.36 -7.75 -16.39
N VAL A 481 -19.56 -6.73 -15.54
CA VAL A 481 -18.46 -6.02 -14.86
C VAL A 481 -18.71 -6.03 -13.37
N ILE A 482 -17.68 -6.34 -12.59
CA ILE A 482 -17.67 -6.32 -11.13
C ILE A 482 -16.55 -5.39 -10.69
N TYR A 483 -16.89 -4.29 -10.04
CA TYR A 483 -15.95 -3.24 -9.71
C TYR A 483 -16.02 -2.86 -8.23
N THR A 484 -14.88 -2.58 -7.60
CA THR A 484 -14.83 -1.92 -6.29
C THR A 484 -13.78 -0.79 -6.28
N PRO A 485 -14.11 0.39 -5.71
CA PRO A 485 -13.15 1.48 -5.54
C PRO A 485 -12.16 1.23 -4.39
N PHE A 486 -12.32 0.14 -3.66
CA PHE A 486 -11.43 -0.26 -2.58
C PHE A 486 -10.41 -1.31 -3.05
N ASP A 487 -9.30 -1.38 -2.32
CA ASP A 487 -8.32 -2.43 -2.54
C ASP A 487 -8.87 -3.79 -2.06
N LEU A 488 -9.07 -4.68 -3.03
CA LEU A 488 -9.44 -6.07 -2.81
C LEU A 488 -8.21 -6.97 -2.99
N PHE A 489 -7.47 -6.75 -4.07
CA PHE A 489 -6.46 -7.71 -4.54
C PHE A 489 -5.19 -7.73 -3.71
N SER A 490 -4.68 -6.59 -3.24
CA SER A 490 -3.51 -6.58 -2.36
C SER A 490 -3.81 -7.31 -1.05
N ALA A 491 -5.04 -7.19 -0.56
CA ALA A 491 -5.46 -7.82 0.69
C ALA A 491 -5.54 -9.35 0.60
N VAL A 492 -5.81 -9.93 -0.58
CA VAL A 492 -5.83 -11.40 -0.79
C VAL A 492 -4.48 -12.03 -0.43
N ASN A 493 -3.37 -11.32 -0.65
CA ASN A 493 -2.02 -11.77 -0.33
C ASN A 493 -1.61 -11.56 1.13
N ARG A 494 -2.50 -11.00 1.96
CA ARG A 494 -2.18 -10.55 3.32
C ARG A 494 -1.09 -9.48 3.35
N GLU A 495 -1.06 -8.62 2.33
CA GLU A 495 -0.14 -7.50 2.26
C GLU A 495 -0.35 -6.54 3.44
N SER A 496 0.71 -6.32 4.21
CA SER A 496 0.70 -5.38 5.34
C SER A 496 0.99 -3.95 4.88
N ASN A 497 0.17 -3.40 3.97
CA ASN A 497 0.26 -1.99 3.59
C ASN A 497 -0.51 -1.10 4.58
N ALA A 498 0.21 -0.34 5.40
CA ALA A 498 -0.36 0.51 6.44
C ALA A 498 -1.27 1.65 5.93
N TYR A 499 -1.20 1.95 4.63
CA TYR A 499 -1.91 3.06 4.00
C TYR A 499 -2.97 2.64 2.98
N ALA A 500 -3.01 1.37 2.60
CA ALA A 500 -4.02 0.87 1.66
C ALA A 500 -5.42 1.05 2.24
N LYS A 501 -6.35 1.52 1.40
CA LYS A 501 -7.77 1.64 1.70
C LYS A 501 -8.49 0.49 1.03
N GLY A 502 -8.65 -0.58 1.79
CA GLY A 502 -9.19 -1.83 1.27
C GLY A 502 -10.05 -2.58 2.25
N VAL A 503 -10.55 -3.71 1.77
CA VAL A 503 -11.10 -4.78 2.60
C VAL A 503 -9.95 -5.49 3.31
N THR A 504 -10.14 -5.94 4.54
CA THR A 504 -9.12 -6.72 5.25
C THR A 504 -8.89 -8.08 4.57
N SER A 505 -7.72 -8.67 4.77
CA SER A 505 -7.31 -9.89 4.07
C SER A 505 -8.28 -11.05 4.24
N ASP A 506 -8.88 -11.19 5.42
CA ASP A 506 -9.75 -12.32 5.73
C ASP A 506 -11.05 -12.25 4.94
N ASP A 507 -11.59 -11.05 4.74
CA ASP A 507 -12.76 -10.79 3.88
C ASP A 507 -12.40 -10.71 2.40
N ALA A 508 -11.22 -10.19 2.04
CA ALA A 508 -10.81 -10.03 0.66
C ALA A 508 -10.74 -11.38 -0.08
N LEU A 509 -10.16 -12.42 0.54
CA LEU A 509 -10.14 -13.75 -0.07
C LEU A 509 -11.56 -14.34 -0.19
N ARG A 510 -12.42 -14.17 0.83
CA ARG A 510 -13.83 -14.61 0.77
C ARG A 510 -14.55 -14.00 -0.44
N VAL A 511 -14.42 -12.69 -0.59
CA VAL A 511 -15.06 -11.93 -1.68
C VAL A 511 -14.47 -12.34 -3.04
N ALA A 512 -13.15 -12.44 -3.16
CA ALA A 512 -12.50 -12.85 -4.40
C ALA A 512 -12.95 -14.25 -4.87
N LEU A 513 -13.04 -15.22 -3.96
CA LEU A 513 -13.53 -16.56 -4.29
C LEU A 513 -15.00 -16.57 -4.72
N ASN A 514 -15.85 -15.78 -4.06
CA ASN A 514 -17.23 -15.62 -4.48
C ASN A 514 -17.33 -15.06 -5.90
N ILE A 515 -16.53 -14.04 -6.24
CA ILE A 515 -16.49 -13.44 -7.58
C ILE A 515 -16.12 -14.48 -8.62
N VAL A 516 -15.04 -15.23 -8.39
CA VAL A 516 -14.60 -16.26 -9.35
C VAL A 516 -15.64 -17.36 -9.49
N VAL A 517 -16.17 -17.90 -8.41
CA VAL A 517 -17.18 -18.97 -8.49
C VAL A 517 -18.47 -18.48 -9.13
N HIS A 518 -18.89 -17.24 -8.86
CA HIS A 518 -20.08 -16.65 -9.47
C HIS A 518 -19.93 -16.51 -10.98
N ALA A 519 -18.78 -16.02 -11.45
CA ALA A 519 -18.48 -15.85 -12.87
C ALA A 519 -18.30 -17.17 -13.63
N LEU A 520 -17.97 -18.27 -12.94
CA LEU A 520 -17.88 -19.60 -13.55
C LEU A 520 -19.22 -20.35 -13.59
N SER A 521 -20.23 -19.88 -12.86
CA SER A 521 -21.53 -20.56 -12.74
C SER A 521 -22.68 -19.90 -13.51
N HIS A 522 -22.44 -18.73 -14.11
CA HIS A 522 -23.40 -17.94 -14.89
C HIS A 522 -22.71 -17.51 -16.19
#